data_AF-A0A1S1BLC3-F1
#
_entry.id   AF-A0A1S1BLC3-F1
#
_cell.length_a   1.000
_cell.length_b   1.000
_cell.length_c   1.000
_cell.angle_alpha   90.00
_cell.angle_beta   90.00
_cell.angle_gamma   90.00
#
_symmetry.space_group_name_H-M   'P 1'
#
loop_
_entity.id
_entity.type
_entity.pdbx_description
1 polymer ?
#
loop_
_entity_poly.entity_id
_entity_poly.type
_entity_poly.pdbx_seq_one_letter_code
_entity_poly.pdbx_strand_id
1 'polypeptide(L)'
;MISKTAKTLSAATALAALAGGFIGAGTAHAQVAQLSSANPNLDQLVQKGWDTYTGAVLGNKGGMLLKDLPKDAKPLAAKDAKEALAQPLQAKEDAAITLTFTPQGRLNYDDGCNVGNATYKVNARGGVKVGTFAETQRLCDPTRMNKSDELKSILRAGPAVYKLNDDTIALGAQGKMIEFLGVA
;
A
#
# COMPACT_ATOMS: atom_id res chain seq x y z
N MET A 1 64.96 -15.92 -19.19
CA MET A 1 64.58 -15.25 -17.94
C MET A 1 63.06 -15.42 -17.81
N ILE A 2 62.53 -16.43 -17.10
CA ILE A 2 62.16 -16.45 -15.64
C ILE A 2 61.20 -15.28 -15.33
N SER A 3 59.97 -15.40 -14.80
CA SER A 3 59.33 -16.43 -13.97
C SER A 3 57.79 -16.33 -14.01
N LYS A 4 57.12 -17.40 -13.58
CA LYS A 4 55.70 -17.49 -13.18
C LYS A 4 55.46 -16.76 -11.84
N THR A 5 54.22 -16.31 -11.55
CA THR A 5 53.51 -16.65 -10.29
C THR A 5 52.08 -16.09 -10.22
N ALA A 6 51.12 -16.96 -9.91
CA ALA A 6 49.83 -16.61 -9.32
C ALA A 6 49.97 -16.38 -7.81
N LYS A 7 49.12 -15.55 -7.20
CA LYS A 7 48.79 -15.61 -5.77
C LYS A 7 47.44 -14.93 -5.49
N THR A 8 46.50 -15.77 -5.06
CA THR A 8 45.32 -15.45 -4.22
C THR A 8 45.72 -14.72 -2.96
N LEU A 9 44.85 -13.87 -2.41
CA LEU A 9 44.66 -13.65 -0.97
C LEU A 9 43.28 -13.01 -0.70
N SER A 10 42.67 -13.49 0.37
CA SER A 10 41.31 -13.24 0.86
C SER A 10 41.31 -12.18 1.98
N ALA A 11 40.09 -11.80 2.42
CA ALA A 11 39.74 -11.11 3.67
C ALA A 11 40.09 -9.62 3.77
N ALA A 12 39.47 -8.78 4.60
CA ALA A 12 38.13 -8.64 5.18
C ALA A 12 38.24 -7.34 6.01
N THR A 13 37.12 -6.61 6.18
CA THR A 13 36.85 -5.72 7.33
C THR A 13 37.70 -4.46 7.51
N ALA A 14 37.07 -3.28 7.51
CA ALA A 14 36.86 -2.49 8.73
C ALA A 14 36.11 -1.17 8.48
N LEU A 15 35.22 -0.89 9.44
CA LEU A 15 34.36 0.28 9.65
C LEU A 15 35.13 1.55 10.06
N ALA A 16 34.34 2.64 10.08
CA ALA A 16 34.38 3.84 10.92
C ALA A 16 34.97 5.09 10.23
N ALA A 17 34.46 6.31 10.39
CA ALA A 17 33.28 6.90 11.03
C ALA A 17 33.35 8.44 10.79
N LEU A 18 32.38 9.19 11.34
CA LEU A 18 32.39 10.63 11.71
C LEU A 18 31.95 11.61 10.59
N ALA A 19 31.18 12.69 10.82
CA ALA A 19 30.73 13.42 12.00
C ALA A 19 29.59 14.42 11.67
N GLY A 20 28.86 14.86 12.72
CA GLY A 20 28.21 16.18 12.85
C GLY A 20 26.76 16.26 12.35
N GLY A 21 25.72 16.55 13.12
CA GLY A 21 25.61 17.18 14.44
C GLY A 21 25.27 18.66 14.32
N PHE A 22 23.98 19.02 14.34
CA PHE A 22 23.50 20.35 14.76
C PHE A 22 22.13 20.21 15.44
N ILE A 23 22.03 20.77 16.65
CA ILE A 23 20.84 20.84 17.50
C ILE A 23 20.08 22.11 17.11
N GLY A 24 18.79 21.99 16.78
CA GLY A 24 17.88 23.11 16.53
C GLY A 24 16.48 22.76 17.00
N ALA A 25 15.91 23.62 17.84
CA ALA A 25 14.69 23.40 18.60
C ALA A 25 13.40 23.36 17.75
N GLY A 26 12.44 22.53 18.18
CA GLY A 26 11.01 22.74 17.95
C GLY A 26 10.40 22.04 16.73
N THR A 27 9.90 20.82 16.93
CA THR A 27 8.55 20.29 16.65
C THR A 27 8.65 18.76 16.70
N ALA A 28 7.65 18.10 17.30
CA ALA A 28 7.64 16.67 17.55
C ALA A 28 7.81 15.85 16.25
N HIS A 29 9.06 15.49 15.95
CA HIS A 29 9.42 14.41 15.06
C HIS A 29 9.93 13.28 15.95
N ALA A 30 9.11 12.26 16.17
CA ALA A 30 9.58 10.97 16.65
C ALA A 30 10.48 10.38 15.55
N GLN A 31 11.74 10.83 15.54
CA GLN A 31 12.81 10.19 14.82
C GLN A 31 13.05 8.88 15.56
N VAL A 32 12.56 7.77 15.01
CA VAL A 32 12.97 6.43 15.46
C VAL A 32 14.41 6.27 15.00
N ALA A 33 15.32 6.92 15.73
CA ALA A 33 16.74 6.76 15.57
C ALA A 33 17.04 5.28 15.76
N GLN A 34 17.71 4.73 14.75
CA GLN A 34 18.24 3.38 14.71
C GLN A 34 18.88 3.01 16.06
N LEU A 35 18.15 2.29 16.89
CA LEU A 35 18.73 1.62 18.06
C LEU A 35 19.29 0.28 17.57
N SER A 36 20.32 0.35 16.74
CA SER A 36 21.18 -0.82 16.49
C SER A 36 22.21 -0.87 17.62
N SER A 37 21.98 -1.69 18.64
CA SER A 37 23.08 -2.38 19.34
C SER A 37 22.62 -3.41 20.39
N ALA A 38 22.99 -4.66 20.11
CA ALA A 38 23.76 -5.52 21.02
C ALA A 38 23.06 -6.31 22.13
N ASN A 39 21.80 -6.75 21.95
CA ASN A 39 21.30 -7.89 22.72
C ASN A 39 20.24 -8.69 21.94
N PRO A 40 20.51 -9.96 21.54
CA PRO A 40 19.57 -10.75 20.74
C PRO A 40 18.24 -11.01 21.46
N ASN A 41 18.21 -10.90 22.79
CA ASN A 41 16.97 -10.98 23.58
C ASN A 41 16.18 -9.68 23.58
N LEU A 42 16.84 -8.52 23.41
CA LEU A 42 16.16 -7.23 23.35
C LEU A 42 15.50 -7.02 21.99
N ASP A 43 16.14 -7.47 20.91
CA ASP A 43 15.52 -7.48 19.58
C ASP A 43 14.26 -8.35 19.58
N GLN A 44 14.30 -9.52 20.21
CA GLN A 44 13.09 -10.35 20.40
C GLN A 44 12.01 -9.66 21.24
N LEU A 45 12.39 -8.92 22.29
CA LEU A 45 11.44 -8.19 23.13
C LEU A 45 10.82 -6.99 22.42
N VAL A 46 11.60 -6.28 21.60
CA VAL A 46 11.13 -5.18 20.76
C VAL A 46 10.23 -5.72 19.65
N GLN A 47 10.62 -6.83 19.00
CA GLN A 47 9.80 -7.49 17.99
C GLN A 47 8.49 -7.99 18.60
N LYS A 48 8.53 -8.70 19.74
CA LYS A 48 7.32 -9.15 20.45
C LYS A 48 6.48 -7.99 20.96
N GLY A 49 7.10 -6.90 21.38
CA GLY A 49 6.40 -5.67 21.78
C GLY A 49 5.69 -5.03 20.60
N TRP A 50 6.32 -5.03 19.42
CA TRP A 50 5.73 -4.61 18.15
C TRP A 50 4.63 -5.56 17.67
N ASP A 51 4.82 -6.88 17.77
CA ASP A 51 3.85 -7.92 17.41
C ASP A 51 2.65 -7.94 18.36
N THR A 52 2.84 -7.58 19.63
CA THR A 52 1.76 -7.44 20.62
C THR A 52 1.05 -6.10 20.47
N TYR A 53 1.78 -5.02 20.16
CA TYR A 53 1.16 -3.73 19.83
C TYR A 53 0.34 -3.82 18.54
N THR A 54 0.89 -4.40 17.48
CA THR A 54 0.14 -4.71 16.25
C THR A 54 -0.93 -5.76 16.49
N GLY A 55 -0.68 -6.79 17.27
CA GLY A 55 -1.69 -7.80 17.61
C GLY A 55 -2.82 -7.29 18.52
N ALA A 56 -2.61 -6.21 19.29
CA ALA A 56 -3.61 -5.62 20.19
C ALA A 56 -4.28 -4.36 19.60
N VAL A 57 -3.58 -3.61 18.72
CA VAL A 57 -4.09 -2.42 18.02
C VAL A 57 -4.62 -2.76 16.62
N LEU A 58 -4.04 -3.75 15.95
CA LEU A 58 -4.51 -4.38 14.70
C LEU A 58 -5.15 -5.75 14.96
N GLY A 59 -5.51 -6.03 16.21
CA GLY A 59 -6.10 -7.28 16.69
C GLY A 59 -7.51 -7.52 16.20
N ASN A 60 -7.73 -7.56 14.88
CA ASN A 60 -8.97 -8.06 14.34
C ASN A 60 -8.74 -8.83 13.05
N LYS A 61 -9.39 -9.98 13.02
CA LYS A 61 -9.40 -10.98 11.94
C LYS A 61 -10.18 -10.49 10.70
N GLY A 62 -10.14 -9.20 10.41
CA GLY A 62 -10.61 -8.62 9.15
C GLY A 62 -9.39 -8.34 8.30
N GLY A 63 -9.05 -9.27 7.39
CA GLY A 63 -7.82 -9.22 6.59
C GLY A 63 -7.53 -7.86 5.94
N MET A 64 -6.25 -7.60 5.67
CA MET A 64 -5.82 -6.43 4.91
C MET A 64 -6.45 -6.45 3.51
N LEU A 65 -6.77 -5.27 2.96
CA LEU A 65 -7.17 -5.15 1.55
C LEU A 65 -5.95 -5.20 0.64
N LEU A 66 -4.86 -4.57 1.08
CA LEU A 66 -3.63 -4.47 0.30
C LEU A 66 -2.94 -5.81 0.18
N LYS A 67 -2.67 -6.18 -1.07
CA LYS A 67 -1.84 -7.32 -1.46
C LYS A 67 -0.68 -6.85 -2.32
N ASP A 68 0.31 -7.70 -2.49
CA ASP A 68 1.37 -7.46 -3.47
C ASP A 68 0.82 -7.61 -4.89
N LEU A 69 1.13 -6.63 -5.74
CA LEU A 69 0.86 -6.74 -7.16
C LEU A 69 1.86 -7.73 -7.78
N PRO A 70 1.42 -8.76 -8.51
CA PRO A 70 2.34 -9.68 -9.19
C PRO A 70 3.29 -8.93 -10.13
N LYS A 71 4.57 -9.29 -10.11
CA LYS A 71 5.64 -8.56 -10.86
C LYS A 71 5.45 -8.62 -12.37
N ASP A 72 4.75 -9.63 -12.86
CA ASP A 72 4.41 -9.90 -14.25
C ASP A 72 3.01 -9.39 -14.65
N ALA A 73 2.24 -8.84 -13.70
CA ALA A 73 0.92 -8.28 -13.96
C ALA A 73 1.02 -7.08 -14.91
N LYS A 74 0.22 -7.11 -15.97
CA LYS A 74 0.13 -6.02 -16.95
C LYS A 74 -1.16 -5.24 -16.75
N PRO A 75 -1.09 -3.90 -16.70
CA PRO A 75 -2.30 -3.09 -16.61
C PRO A 75 -3.11 -3.20 -17.90
N LEU A 76 -4.42 -3.09 -17.77
CA LEU A 76 -5.36 -3.03 -18.88
C LEU A 76 -5.13 -1.77 -19.72
N ALA A 77 -5.37 -1.89 -21.02
CA ALA A 77 -5.43 -0.73 -21.89
C ALA A 77 -6.58 0.21 -21.47
N ALA A 78 -6.50 1.49 -21.82
CA ALA A 78 -7.46 2.49 -21.34
C ALA A 78 -8.92 2.19 -21.72
N LYS A 79 -9.17 1.52 -22.85
CA LYS A 79 -10.52 1.09 -23.24
C LYS A 79 -11.05 0.02 -22.28
N ASP A 80 -10.29 -1.05 -22.11
CA ASP A 80 -10.68 -2.21 -21.29
C ASP A 80 -10.74 -1.84 -19.81
N ALA A 81 -9.87 -0.92 -19.36
CA ALA A 81 -9.93 -0.34 -18.02
C ALA A 81 -11.26 0.42 -17.79
N LYS A 82 -11.71 1.22 -18.75
CA LYS A 82 -13.00 1.93 -18.63
C LYS A 82 -14.19 0.97 -18.60
N GLU A 83 -14.14 -0.08 -19.41
CA GLU A 83 -15.16 -1.12 -19.45
C GLU A 83 -15.22 -1.88 -18.12
N ALA A 84 -14.06 -2.29 -17.59
CA ALA A 84 -13.95 -2.94 -16.29
C ALA A 84 -14.49 -2.09 -15.14
N LEU A 85 -14.28 -0.77 -15.18
CA LEU A 85 -14.77 0.17 -14.16
C LEU A 85 -16.25 0.55 -14.33
N ALA A 86 -16.89 0.22 -15.44
CA ALA A 86 -18.27 0.63 -15.72
C ALA A 86 -19.32 -0.09 -14.85
N GLN A 87 -18.93 -1.21 -14.25
CA GLN A 87 -19.76 -1.96 -13.30
C GLN A 87 -19.46 -1.56 -11.85
N PRO A 88 -20.41 -1.75 -10.91
CA PRO A 88 -20.12 -1.67 -9.49
C PRO A 88 -19.00 -2.65 -9.11
N LEU A 89 -18.13 -2.22 -8.22
CA LEU A 89 -17.03 -3.02 -7.72
C LEU A 89 -17.22 -3.25 -6.22
N GLN A 90 -17.01 -4.49 -5.79
CA GLN A 90 -17.01 -4.85 -4.36
C GLN A 90 -15.64 -5.42 -4.00
N ALA A 91 -15.04 -4.95 -2.90
CA ALA A 91 -13.75 -5.49 -2.48
C ALA A 91 -13.89 -6.96 -2.08
N LYS A 92 -13.01 -7.80 -2.58
CA LYS A 92 -13.11 -9.26 -2.39
C LYS A 92 -12.93 -9.69 -0.93
N GLU A 93 -12.12 -8.97 -0.17
CA GLU A 93 -11.83 -9.23 1.26
C GLU A 93 -12.82 -8.54 2.21
N ASP A 94 -13.68 -7.64 1.69
CA ASP A 94 -14.67 -6.93 2.48
C ASP A 94 -15.84 -6.41 1.64
N ALA A 95 -16.98 -7.10 1.73
CA ALA A 95 -18.17 -6.78 0.96
C ALA A 95 -18.80 -5.41 1.31
N ALA A 96 -18.46 -4.83 2.48
CA ALA A 96 -18.90 -3.49 2.85
C ALA A 96 -18.19 -2.39 2.04
N ILE A 97 -17.07 -2.73 1.39
CA ILE A 97 -16.29 -1.81 0.60
C ILE A 97 -16.72 -1.89 -0.86
N THR A 98 -17.25 -0.79 -1.37
CA THR A 98 -17.78 -0.71 -2.73
C THR A 98 -17.33 0.55 -3.45
N LEU A 99 -17.11 0.43 -4.76
CA LEU A 99 -16.79 1.54 -5.65
C LEU A 99 -17.77 1.56 -6.82
N THR A 100 -18.16 2.75 -7.26
CA THR A 100 -18.93 2.93 -8.49
C THR A 100 -18.36 4.11 -9.26
N PHE A 101 -17.86 3.84 -10.46
CA PHE A 101 -17.32 4.84 -11.37
C PHE A 101 -18.38 5.22 -12.40
N THR A 102 -18.97 6.41 -12.24
CA THR A 102 -20.06 6.87 -13.10
C THR A 102 -19.54 7.42 -14.44
N PRO A 103 -20.29 7.31 -15.53
CA PRO A 103 -19.91 7.87 -16.84
C PRO A 103 -19.63 9.38 -16.83
N GLN A 104 -20.20 10.11 -15.86
CA GLN A 104 -20.01 11.56 -15.68
C GLN A 104 -18.69 11.92 -14.98
N GLY A 105 -17.80 10.95 -14.72
CA GLY A 105 -16.50 11.19 -14.10
C GLY A 105 -16.59 11.38 -12.58
N ARG A 106 -17.57 10.74 -11.93
CA ARG A 106 -17.69 10.69 -10.47
C ARG A 106 -17.41 9.28 -9.96
N LEU A 107 -16.55 9.18 -8.95
CA LEU A 107 -16.36 7.99 -8.14
C LEU A 107 -17.22 8.14 -6.90
N ASN A 108 -18.14 7.20 -6.67
CA ASN A 108 -18.86 7.02 -5.42
C ASN A 108 -18.29 5.82 -4.70
N TYR A 109 -18.17 5.88 -3.37
CA TYR A 109 -17.63 4.77 -2.60
C TYR A 109 -18.27 4.65 -1.21
N ASP A 110 -18.30 3.41 -0.74
CA ASP A 110 -18.36 3.04 0.68
C ASP A 110 -17.04 2.36 1.00
N ASP A 111 -16.31 2.86 2.01
CA ASP A 111 -15.03 2.28 2.43
C ASP A 111 -15.16 1.35 3.65
N GLY A 112 -16.40 0.96 3.98
CA GLY A 112 -16.77 0.14 5.13
C GLY A 112 -16.90 0.94 6.44
N CYS A 113 -16.37 2.16 6.50
CA CYS A 113 -16.52 3.08 7.62
C CYS A 113 -17.29 4.34 7.23
N ASN A 114 -16.89 4.96 6.12
CA ASN A 114 -17.38 6.21 5.57
C ASN A 114 -17.90 6.01 4.15
N VAL A 115 -18.89 6.83 3.82
CA VAL A 115 -19.41 6.95 2.47
C VAL A 115 -19.00 8.28 1.89
N GLY A 116 -18.66 8.30 0.62
CA GLY A 116 -18.13 9.49 -0.01
C GLY A 116 -18.15 9.47 -1.53
N ASN A 117 -17.55 10.51 -2.08
CA ASN A 117 -17.37 10.64 -3.51
C ASN A 117 -16.10 11.45 -3.84
N ALA A 118 -15.67 11.32 -5.09
CA ALA A 118 -14.62 12.12 -5.70
C ALA A 118 -14.91 12.28 -7.20
N THR A 119 -14.19 13.19 -7.88
CA THR A 119 -14.11 13.15 -9.34
C THR A 119 -13.07 12.11 -9.77
N TYR A 120 -13.20 11.51 -10.95
CA TYR A 120 -12.14 10.68 -11.53
C TYR A 120 -11.97 10.87 -13.04
N LYS A 121 -10.80 10.51 -13.56
CA LYS A 121 -10.52 10.40 -15.00
C LYS A 121 -9.61 9.20 -15.27
N VAL A 122 -9.90 8.41 -16.30
CA VAL A 122 -8.99 7.37 -16.81
C VAL A 122 -8.08 8.00 -17.87
N ASN A 123 -6.76 7.92 -17.67
CA ASN A 123 -5.76 8.46 -18.58
C ASN A 123 -5.51 7.53 -19.78
N ALA A 124 -4.73 7.99 -20.77
CA ALA A 124 -4.43 7.23 -21.98
C ALA A 124 -3.69 5.90 -21.76
N ARG A 125 -3.06 5.73 -20.58
CA ARG A 125 -2.34 4.51 -20.18
C ARG A 125 -3.18 3.59 -19.28
N GLY A 126 -4.46 3.88 -19.09
CA GLY A 126 -5.36 3.08 -18.25
C GLY A 126 -5.28 3.35 -16.74
N GLY A 127 -4.50 4.36 -16.32
CA GLY A 127 -4.45 4.78 -14.92
C GLY A 127 -5.62 5.69 -14.53
N VAL A 128 -6.12 5.52 -13.31
CA VAL A 128 -7.26 6.24 -12.76
C VAL A 128 -6.77 7.41 -11.91
N LYS A 129 -6.94 8.65 -12.37
CA LYS A 129 -6.68 9.84 -11.55
C LYS A 129 -7.92 10.18 -10.74
N VAL A 130 -7.83 10.07 -9.42
CA VAL A 130 -8.90 10.45 -8.48
C VAL A 130 -8.65 11.88 -7.97
N GLY A 131 -9.71 12.66 -7.85
CA GLY A 131 -9.68 14.02 -7.31
C GLY A 131 -9.77 14.03 -5.78
N THR A 132 -10.11 15.20 -5.22
CA THR A 132 -10.33 15.34 -3.78
C THR A 132 -11.55 14.53 -3.33
N PHE A 133 -11.41 13.88 -2.18
CA PHE A 133 -12.47 13.12 -1.53
C PHE A 133 -13.38 14.04 -0.73
N ALA A 134 -14.68 13.79 -0.82
CA ALA A 134 -15.71 14.35 0.06
C ALA A 134 -16.49 13.20 0.68
N GLU A 135 -16.50 13.11 2.01
CA GLU A 135 -17.01 11.94 2.73
C GLU A 135 -17.55 12.29 4.12
N THR A 136 -18.26 11.34 4.70
CA THR A 136 -18.58 11.36 6.13
C THR A 136 -17.31 11.20 6.98
N GLN A 137 -17.35 11.64 8.24
CA GLN A 137 -16.25 11.52 9.20
C GLN A 137 -16.68 10.70 10.41
N ARG A 138 -17.12 9.47 10.15
CA ARG A 138 -17.50 8.51 11.20
C ARG A 138 -16.26 7.94 11.87
N LEU A 139 -16.35 7.76 13.18
CA LEU A 139 -15.38 7.00 13.95
C LEU A 139 -15.83 5.53 14.00
N CYS A 140 -15.04 4.65 13.39
CA CYS A 140 -15.28 3.21 13.39
C CYS A 140 -14.26 2.49 14.27
N ASP A 141 -14.37 1.17 14.39
CA ASP A 141 -13.30 0.38 14.99
C ASP A 141 -12.01 0.46 14.15
N PRO A 142 -10.83 0.25 14.78
CA PRO A 142 -9.54 0.41 14.11
C PRO A 142 -9.40 -0.39 12.82
N THR A 143 -10.00 -1.57 12.74
CA THR A 143 -9.88 -2.45 11.57
C THR A 143 -10.55 -1.86 10.35
N ARG A 144 -11.78 -1.35 10.48
CA ARG A 144 -12.46 -0.66 9.39
C ARG A 144 -11.78 0.64 9.01
N MET A 145 -11.24 1.38 9.98
CA MET A 145 -10.45 2.59 9.71
C MET A 145 -9.20 2.28 8.88
N ASN A 146 -8.45 1.23 9.24
CA ASN A 146 -7.26 0.82 8.49
C ASN A 146 -7.60 0.43 7.04
N LYS A 147 -8.68 -0.34 6.83
CA LYS A 147 -9.16 -0.71 5.49
C LYS A 147 -9.58 0.50 4.66
N SER A 148 -10.28 1.46 5.29
CA SER A 148 -10.63 2.75 4.67
C SER A 148 -9.37 3.50 4.20
N ASP A 149 -8.34 3.56 5.03
CA ASP A 149 -7.07 4.21 4.70
C ASP A 149 -6.32 3.48 3.57
N GLU A 150 -6.30 2.15 3.57
CA GLU A 150 -5.73 1.32 2.52
C GLU A 150 -6.38 1.58 1.16
N LEU A 151 -7.72 1.57 1.10
CA LEU A 151 -8.47 1.89 -0.12
C LEU A 151 -8.12 3.29 -0.63
N LYS A 152 -8.19 4.30 0.24
CA LYS A 152 -7.92 5.68 -0.15
C LYS A 152 -6.47 5.87 -0.56
N SER A 153 -5.53 5.17 0.05
CA SER A 153 -4.12 5.18 -0.34
C SER A 153 -3.94 4.73 -1.79
N ILE A 154 -4.53 3.59 -2.18
CA ILE A 154 -4.49 3.10 -3.55
C ILE A 154 -5.17 4.08 -4.52
N LEU A 155 -6.35 4.60 -4.18
CA LEU A 155 -7.07 5.55 -5.03
C LEU A 155 -6.29 6.85 -5.25
N ARG A 156 -5.64 7.39 -4.20
CA ARG A 156 -4.78 8.59 -4.29
C ARG A 156 -3.52 8.34 -5.12
N ALA A 157 -2.96 7.14 -5.08
CA ALA A 157 -1.77 6.76 -5.83
C ALA A 157 -2.00 6.71 -7.36
N GLY A 158 -3.25 6.84 -7.80
CA GLY A 158 -3.62 6.88 -9.21
C GLY A 158 -3.52 5.51 -9.87
N PRO A 159 -4.31 4.51 -9.41
CA PRO A 159 -4.05 3.12 -9.71
C PRO A 159 -4.31 2.79 -11.17
N ALA A 160 -3.57 1.83 -11.71
CA ALA A 160 -3.94 1.17 -12.95
C ALA A 160 -4.92 0.03 -12.66
N VAL A 161 -5.73 -0.31 -13.66
CA VAL A 161 -6.68 -1.43 -13.59
C VAL A 161 -6.02 -2.68 -14.15
N TYR A 162 -6.17 -3.81 -13.45
CA TYR A 162 -5.65 -5.12 -13.86
C TYR A 162 -6.82 -6.10 -13.92
N LYS A 163 -6.86 -6.97 -14.94
CA LYS A 163 -7.76 -8.13 -14.94
C LYS A 163 -6.98 -9.33 -14.40
N LEU A 164 -7.43 -9.91 -13.29
CA LEU A 164 -6.78 -11.08 -12.70
C LEU A 164 -7.39 -12.38 -13.21
N ASN A 165 -8.72 -12.39 -13.38
CA ASN A 165 -9.50 -13.44 -14.02
C ASN A 165 -10.82 -12.83 -14.53
N ASP A 166 -11.80 -13.64 -14.90
CA ASP A 166 -13.04 -13.12 -15.53
C ASP A 166 -13.89 -12.25 -14.62
N ASP A 167 -13.96 -12.56 -13.33
CA ASP A 167 -14.84 -11.87 -12.38
C ASP A 167 -14.07 -10.97 -11.40
N THR A 168 -12.73 -11.03 -11.41
CA THR A 168 -11.86 -10.28 -10.50
C THR A 168 -10.98 -9.31 -11.26
N ILE A 169 -11.12 -8.03 -10.93
CA ILE A 169 -10.18 -6.99 -11.31
C ILE A 169 -9.39 -6.53 -10.09
N ALA A 170 -8.29 -5.83 -10.32
CA ALA A 170 -7.54 -5.18 -9.25
C ALA A 170 -7.22 -3.72 -9.59
N LEU A 171 -7.25 -2.88 -8.57
CA LEU A 171 -6.68 -1.53 -8.64
C LEU A 171 -5.27 -1.60 -8.04
N GLY A 172 -4.26 -1.39 -8.89
CA GLY A 172 -2.86 -1.54 -8.52
C GLY A 172 -2.05 -0.25 -8.65
N ALA A 173 -1.24 0.05 -7.64
CA ALA A 173 -0.29 1.15 -7.66
C ALA A 173 0.92 0.81 -6.78
N GLN A 174 2.11 1.29 -7.17
CA GLN A 174 3.33 1.18 -6.34
C GLN A 174 3.68 -0.24 -5.89
N GLY A 175 3.42 -1.25 -6.73
CA GLY A 175 3.66 -2.66 -6.40
C GLY A 175 2.66 -3.28 -5.43
N LYS A 176 1.60 -2.56 -5.07
CA LYS A 176 0.47 -3.05 -4.26
C LYS A 176 -0.83 -3.04 -5.05
N MET A 177 -1.80 -3.82 -4.63
CA MET A 177 -3.12 -3.86 -5.24
C MET A 177 -4.24 -4.16 -4.24
N ILE A 178 -5.47 -3.82 -4.62
CA ILE A 178 -6.70 -4.29 -3.97
C ILE A 178 -7.55 -5.02 -5.02
N GLU A 179 -8.04 -6.20 -4.68
CA GLU A 179 -8.89 -7.03 -5.54
C GLU A 179 -10.38 -6.68 -5.36
N PHE A 180 -11.08 -6.55 -6.49
CA PHE A 180 -12.51 -6.29 -6.54
C PHE A 180 -13.21 -7.30 -7.43
N LEU A 181 -14.39 -7.70 -7.00
CA LEU A 181 -15.34 -8.44 -7.82
C LEU A 181 -16.19 -7.44 -8.62
N GLY A 182 -16.40 -7.70 -9.90
CA GLY A 182 -17.44 -7.02 -10.67
C GLY A 182 -18.80 -7.51 -10.20
N VAL A 183 -19.66 -6.61 -9.73
CA VAL A 183 -21.02 -6.98 -9.32
C VAL A 183 -21.90 -6.81 -10.55
N ALA A 184 -22.31 -7.92 -11.17
CA ALA A 184 -23.17 -7.97 -12.35
C ALA A 184 -24.61 -7.51 -12.05
#